data_AF-A0A402BBX3-F1
#
_entry.id   AF-A0A402BBX3-F1
#
_cell.length_a   1.000
_cell.length_b   1.000
_cell.length_c   1.000
_cell.angle_alpha   90.00
_cell.angle_beta   90.00
_cell.angle_gamma   90.00
#
_symmetry.space_group_name_H-M   'P 1'
#
loop_
_entity.id
_entity.type
_entity.pdbx_description
1 polymer ?
#
loop_
_entity_poly.entity_id
_entity_poly.type
_entity_poly.pdbx_seq_one_letter_code
_entity_poly.pdbx_strand_id
1 'polypeptide(L)'
;MPLDSRKIEHIQSILTRSWGGRKQTVVFVYQNGSGYSYQAIEVLWRPRERVDWQIQNKAGAEPQRDYDTLLQAPLGTSFNGVVLIADTTTASASAVQAARKYQVIEAIPIGMPVGGTRIHAYLRHLV
;
A
#
# COMPACT_ATOMS: atom_id res chain seq x y z
N MET A 1 -21.96 -12.78 18.11
CA MET A 1 -22.98 -11.83 17.60
C MET A 1 -22.45 -11.19 16.33
N PRO A 2 -23.12 -11.38 15.18
CA PRO A 2 -22.74 -10.67 13.94
C PRO A 2 -23.00 -9.17 14.08
N LEU A 3 -22.17 -8.36 13.43
CA LEU A 3 -22.35 -6.90 13.35
C LEU A 3 -23.57 -6.56 12.50
N ASP A 4 -24.41 -5.67 12.99
CA ASP A 4 -25.55 -5.11 12.26
C ASP A 4 -25.08 -4.22 11.09
N SER A 5 -25.81 -4.24 9.97
CA SER A 5 -25.45 -3.54 8.73
C SER A 5 -25.29 -2.03 8.93
N ARG A 6 -26.17 -1.42 9.76
CA ARG A 6 -26.09 0.00 10.11
C ARG A 6 -24.77 0.37 10.79
N LYS A 7 -24.26 -0.51 11.66
CA LYS A 7 -22.97 -0.29 12.33
C LYS A 7 -21.81 -0.42 11.36
N ILE A 8 -21.87 -1.36 10.42
CA ILE A 8 -20.87 -1.53 9.37
C ILE A 8 -20.80 -0.27 8.49
N GLU A 9 -21.94 0.21 8.01
CA GLU A 9 -22.03 1.43 7.20
C GLU A 9 -21.49 2.66 7.94
N HIS A 10 -21.86 2.82 9.22
CA HIS A 10 -21.36 3.93 10.05
C HIS A 10 -19.84 3.90 10.16
N ILE A 11 -19.25 2.73 10.44
CA ILE A 11 -17.79 2.59 10.55
C ILE A 11 -17.11 2.85 9.21
N GLN A 12 -17.66 2.34 8.10
CA GLN A 12 -17.13 2.61 6.76
C GLN A 12 -17.14 4.12 6.44
N SER A 13 -18.19 4.84 6.85
CA SER A 13 -18.28 6.29 6.67
C SER A 13 -17.19 7.03 7.45
N ILE A 14 -16.95 6.65 8.71
CA ILE A 14 -15.90 7.25 9.56
C ILE A 14 -14.52 6.94 8.98
N LEU A 15 -14.30 5.70 8.57
CA LEU A 15 -13.05 5.27 7.96
C LEU A 15 -12.76 6.03 6.66
N THR A 16 -13.76 6.28 5.82
CA THR A 16 -13.63 7.07 4.60
C THR A 16 -13.34 8.54 4.92
N ARG A 17 -14.05 9.12 5.90
CA ARG A 17 -13.83 10.51 6.33
C ARG A 17 -12.43 10.71 6.91
N SER A 18 -11.93 9.76 7.71
CA SER A 18 -10.59 9.81 8.30
C SER A 18 -9.45 9.78 7.27
N TRP A 19 -9.76 9.36 6.04
CA TRP A 19 -8.83 9.33 4.92
C TRP A 19 -8.85 10.61 4.08
N GLY A 20 -9.88 11.45 4.22
CA GLY A 20 -9.96 12.73 3.54
C GLY A 20 -8.72 13.58 3.88
N GLY A 21 -7.92 13.90 2.86
CA GLY A 21 -6.68 14.68 3.01
C GLY A 21 -5.42 13.89 3.40
N ARG A 22 -5.49 12.56 3.54
CA ARG A 22 -4.32 11.69 3.84
C ARG A 22 -3.95 10.74 2.70
N LYS A 23 -4.60 10.91 1.55
CA LYS A 23 -4.35 10.10 0.36
C LYS A 23 -3.19 10.69 -0.42
N GLN A 24 -2.44 9.81 -1.06
CA GLN A 24 -1.38 10.13 -2.01
C GLN A 24 -1.64 9.32 -3.27
N THR A 25 -1.44 9.94 -4.43
CA THR A 25 -1.53 9.24 -5.71
C THR A 25 -0.17 8.62 -6.03
N VAL A 26 -0.18 7.32 -6.29
CA VAL A 26 1.00 6.56 -6.70
C VAL A 26 0.69 5.78 -7.97
N VAL A 27 1.71 5.38 -8.71
CA VAL A 27 1.53 4.66 -9.98
C VAL A 27 1.87 3.19 -9.81
N PHE A 28 0.92 2.34 -10.18
CA PHE A 28 1.07 0.89 -10.24
C PHE A 28 1.52 0.54 -11.66
N VAL A 29 2.58 -0.25 -11.76
CA VAL A 29 3.09 -0.76 -13.03
C VAL A 29 2.68 -2.21 -13.16
N TYR A 30 1.82 -2.48 -14.12
CA TYR A 30 1.35 -3.83 -14.43
C TYR A 30 2.07 -4.37 -15.65
N GLN A 31 2.46 -5.63 -15.61
CA GLN A 31 2.93 -6.36 -16.79
C GLN A 31 1.77 -7.13 -17.40
N ASN A 32 1.41 -6.77 -18.64
CA ASN A 32 0.36 -7.44 -19.41
C ASN A 32 0.97 -7.97 -20.71
N GLY A 33 1.20 -9.29 -20.76
CA GLY A 33 1.86 -9.93 -21.90
C GLY A 33 3.29 -9.41 -22.09
N SER A 34 3.57 -8.81 -23.25
CA SER A 34 4.89 -8.25 -23.60
C SER A 34 5.07 -6.78 -23.22
N GLY A 35 4.07 -6.13 -22.63
CA GLY A 35 4.08 -4.69 -22.35
C GLY A 35 3.87 -4.34 -20.88
N TYR A 36 4.15 -3.06 -20.57
CA TYR A 36 3.85 -2.45 -19.28
C TYR A 36 2.68 -1.47 -19.41
N SER A 37 1.79 -1.49 -18.43
CA SER A 37 0.72 -0.50 -18.29
C SER A 37 0.82 0.21 -16.94
N TYR A 38 0.39 1.47 -16.91
CA TYR A 38 0.58 2.38 -15.79
C TYR A 38 -0.77 2.85 -15.29
N GLN A 39 -1.05 2.67 -14.00
CA GLN A 39 -2.31 3.12 -13.41
C GLN A 39 -2.02 3.97 -12.18
N ALA A 40 -2.47 5.23 -12.19
CA ALA A 40 -2.45 6.08 -11.01
C ALA A 40 -3.58 5.66 -10.05
N ILE A 41 -3.24 5.39 -8.80
CA ILE A 41 -4.17 4.95 -7.76
C ILE A 41 -3.98 5.83 -6.53
N GLU A 42 -5.09 6.32 -5.98
CA GLU A 42 -5.09 6.96 -4.67
C GLU A 42 -4.97 5.92 -3.57
N VAL A 43 -3.92 6.03 -2.77
CA VAL A 43 -3.64 5.13 -1.65
C VAL A 43 -3.33 5.94 -0.39
N LEU A 44 -3.44 5.29 0.76
CA LEU A 44 -2.85 5.83 1.97
C LEU A 44 -1.40 5.33 2.03
N TRP A 45 -0.45 6.26 1.95
CA TRP A 45 0.98 5.98 1.91
C TRP A 45 1.58 6.25 3.30
N ARG A 46 2.16 5.21 3.92
CA ARG A 46 2.82 5.31 5.24
C ARG A 46 4.25 4.82 5.15
N PRO A 47 5.22 5.69 4.86
CA PRO A 47 6.62 5.32 5.01
C PRO A 47 6.87 4.97 6.48
N ARG A 48 7.52 3.84 6.73
CA ARG A 48 7.93 3.50 8.09
C ARG A 48 9.13 4.37 8.41
N GLU A 49 9.01 5.26 9.39
CA GLU A 49 10.17 5.96 9.92
C GLU A 49 11.22 4.92 10.32
N ARG A 50 12.49 5.18 10.00
CA ARG A 50 13.58 4.27 10.32
C ARG A 50 13.53 4.01 11.82
N VAL A 51 13.19 2.78 12.22
CA VAL A 51 13.46 2.33 13.59
C VAL A 51 14.96 2.56 13.79
N ASP A 52 15.30 3.37 14.79
CA ASP A 52 16.67 3.77 15.04
C ASP A 52 17.54 2.51 15.18
N TRP A 53 18.52 2.37 14.29
CA TRP A 53 19.32 1.16 14.16
C TRP A 53 20.16 0.87 15.40
N GLN A 54 20.26 1.85 16.31
CA GLN A 54 20.96 1.72 17.58
C GLN A 54 20.21 0.87 18.61
N ILE A 55 18.91 0.63 18.43
CA ILE A 55 18.12 -0.20 19.35
C ILE A 55 18.11 -1.63 18.83
N GLN A 56 18.95 -2.47 19.45
CA GLN A 56 18.97 -3.91 19.19
C GLN A 56 17.60 -4.53 19.48
N ASN A 57 17.26 -5.57 18.71
CA ASN A 57 16.07 -6.37 18.99
C ASN A 57 16.25 -7.18 20.29
N LYS A 58 15.19 -7.86 20.76
CA LYS A 58 15.25 -8.69 21.98
C LYS A 58 16.31 -9.81 21.95
N ALA A 59 16.83 -10.15 20.77
CA ALA A 59 17.88 -11.14 20.57
C ALA A 59 19.29 -10.53 20.42
N GLY A 60 19.45 -9.20 20.60
CA GLY A 60 20.74 -8.51 20.46
C GLY A 60 21.20 -8.29 19.02
N ALA A 61 20.37 -8.64 18.02
CA ALA A 61 20.66 -8.44 16.61
C ALA A 61 20.10 -7.10 16.10
N GLU A 62 20.63 -6.62 14.97
CA GLU A 62 20.07 -5.45 14.29
C GLU A 62 18.57 -5.64 14.04
N PRO A 63 17.74 -4.60 14.26
CA PRO A 63 16.32 -4.69 13.96
C PRO A 63 16.11 -4.92 12.46
N GLN A 64 15.58 -6.09 12.09
CA GLN A 64 15.25 -6.42 10.71
C GLN A 64 14.19 -5.46 10.17
N ARG A 65 14.43 -4.94 8.96
CA ARG A 65 13.42 -4.19 8.20
C ARG A 65 12.49 -5.18 7.52
N ASP A 66 11.35 -5.45 8.13
CA ASP A 66 10.33 -6.31 7.52
C ASP A 66 9.72 -5.67 6.27
N TYR A 67 9.54 -4.33 6.28
CA TYR A 67 9.04 -3.52 5.17
C TYR A 67 9.47 -2.05 5.33
N ASP A 68 9.64 -1.34 4.22
CA ASP A 68 10.01 0.08 4.21
C ASP A 68 8.79 0.99 4.21
N THR A 69 7.69 0.58 3.55
CA THR A 69 6.48 1.40 3.44
C THR A 69 5.24 0.51 3.52
N LEU A 70 4.23 0.96 4.26
CA LEU A 70 2.90 0.37 4.24
C LEU A 70 2.00 1.19 3.31
N LEU A 71 1.40 0.52 2.34
CA LEU A 71 0.41 1.06 1.45
C LEU A 71 -0.97 0.51 1.81
N GLN A 72 -1.98 1.37 1.90
CA GLN A 72 -3.38 0.94 2.03
C GLN A 72 -4.17 1.34 0.79
N ALA A 73 -4.66 0.36 0.04
CA ALA A 73 -5.43 0.55 -1.19
C ALA A 73 -6.93 0.29 -0.98
N PRO A 74 -7.80 0.87 -1.83
CA PRO A 74 -9.22 0.52 -1.90
C PRO A 74 -9.45 -0.98 -2.18
N LEU A 75 -10.60 -1.51 -1.74
CA LEU A 75 -10.93 -2.95 -1.84
C LEU A 75 -11.00 -3.52 -3.27
N GLY A 76 -11.08 -2.68 -4.30
CA GLY A 76 -11.11 -3.13 -5.70
C GLY A 76 -9.75 -3.11 -6.40
N THR A 77 -8.69 -2.70 -5.71
CA THR A 77 -7.37 -2.58 -6.34
C THR A 77 -6.77 -3.97 -6.56
N SER A 78 -6.62 -4.36 -7.82
CA SER A 78 -5.91 -5.59 -8.18
C SER A 78 -4.41 -5.39 -8.01
N PHE A 79 -3.78 -6.29 -7.24
CA PHE A 79 -2.33 -6.42 -7.17
C PHE A 79 -1.79 -7.51 -8.11
N ASN A 80 -2.68 -8.22 -8.82
CA ASN A 80 -2.27 -9.25 -9.75
C ASN A 80 -1.58 -8.61 -10.97
N GLY A 81 -0.41 -9.12 -11.35
CA GLY A 81 0.41 -8.58 -12.43
C GLY A 81 1.13 -7.28 -12.09
N VAL A 82 1.05 -6.77 -10.86
CA VAL A 82 1.86 -5.61 -10.42
C VAL A 82 3.32 -6.03 -10.31
N VAL A 83 4.19 -5.38 -11.07
CA VAL A 83 5.63 -5.61 -11.03
C VAL A 83 6.28 -4.68 -10.01
N LEU A 84 5.90 -3.40 -10.03
CA LEU A 84 6.42 -2.39 -9.11
C LEU A 84 5.41 -1.27 -8.90
N ILE A 85 5.59 -0.53 -7.82
CA ILE A 85 4.85 0.68 -7.48
C ILE A 85 5.83 1.84 -7.46
N ALA A 86 5.51 2.90 -8.20
CA ALA A 86 6.31 4.11 -8.30
C ALA A 86 5.66 5.25 -7.51
N ASP A 87 6.46 5.93 -6.70
CA ASP A 87 6.04 7.13 -5.97
C ASP A 87 6.01 8.34 -6.91
N THR A 88 4.99 8.39 -7.76
CA THR A 88 4.70 9.47 -8.69
C THR A 88 3.21 9.57 -8.94
N THR A 89 2.74 10.79 -9.23
CA THR A 89 1.34 11.04 -9.59
C THR A 89 1.06 10.79 -11.07
N THR A 90 2.09 10.72 -11.91
CA THR A 90 1.95 10.70 -13.38
C THR A 90 2.17 9.29 -13.91
N ALA A 91 1.13 8.71 -14.51
CA ALA A 91 1.14 7.37 -15.10
C ALA A 91 1.86 7.35 -16.47
N SER A 92 3.17 7.58 -16.49
CA SER A 92 3.99 7.51 -17.70
C SER A 92 5.31 6.79 -17.45
N ALA A 93 5.88 6.19 -18.51
CA ALA A 93 7.16 5.47 -18.42
C ALA A 93 8.30 6.37 -17.91
N SER A 94 8.38 7.61 -18.39
CA SER A 94 9.41 8.57 -17.98
C SER A 94 9.28 8.98 -16.50
N ALA A 95 8.06 9.21 -16.02
CA ALA A 95 7.80 9.53 -14.62
C ALA A 95 8.12 8.34 -13.70
N VAL A 96 7.78 7.12 -14.11
CA VAL A 96 8.10 5.90 -13.37
C VAL A 96 9.61 5.63 -13.31
N GLN A 97 10.35 5.93 -14.37
CA GLN A 97 11.80 5.76 -14.37
C GLN A 97 12.52 6.67 -13.38
N ALA A 98 12.06 7.92 -13.25
CA ALA A 98 12.63 8.93 -12.35
C ALA A 98 12.14 8.82 -10.90
N ALA A 99 11.02 8.14 -10.66
CA ALA A 99 10.43 7.99 -9.33
C ALA A 99 11.13 6.91 -8.49
N ARG A 100 10.94 6.99 -7.16
CA ARG A 100 11.31 5.91 -6.25
C ARG A 100 10.41 4.70 -6.49
N LYS A 101 11.03 3.52 -6.61
CA LYS A 101 10.35 2.28 -6.98
C LYS A 101 10.27 1.37 -5.77
N TYR A 102 9.14 0.71 -5.65
CA TYR A 102 8.85 -0.21 -4.56
C TYR A 102 8.35 -1.54 -5.10
N GLN A 103 8.80 -2.62 -4.50
CA GLN A 103 8.30 -3.96 -4.73
C GLN A 103 7.22 -4.28 -3.69
N VAL A 104 6.14 -4.91 -4.12
CA VAL A 104 5.13 -5.47 -3.22
C VAL A 104 5.67 -6.78 -2.63
N ILE A 105 5.83 -6.83 -1.32
CA ILE A 105 6.23 -8.05 -0.59
C ILE A 105 5.01 -8.94 -0.39
N GLU A 106 3.94 -8.35 0.15
CA GLU A 106 2.74 -9.06 0.53
C GLU A 106 1.55 -8.10 0.48
N ALA A 107 0.39 -8.58 0.04
CA ALA A 107 -0.86 -7.84 0.01
C ALA A 107 -1.97 -8.64 0.72
N ILE A 108 -2.52 -8.07 1.80
CA ILE A 108 -3.51 -8.73 2.67
C ILE A 108 -4.80 -7.89 2.69
N PRO A 109 -5.97 -8.47 2.39
CA PRO A 109 -7.24 -7.80 2.59
C PRO A 109 -7.50 -7.61 4.09
N ILE A 110 -7.87 -6.40 4.50
CA ILE A 110 -8.11 -6.02 5.89
C ILE A 110 -9.43 -5.26 6.03
N GLY A 111 -10.14 -5.52 7.13
CA GLY A 111 -11.40 -4.87 7.46
C GLY A 111 -12.28 -5.72 8.34
N MET A 112 -13.35 -5.11 8.85
CA MET A 112 -14.36 -5.81 9.65
C MET A 112 -15.28 -6.76 8.86
N PRO A 113 -15.79 -6.42 7.66
CA PRO A 113 -16.58 -7.37 6.89
C PRO A 113 -15.70 -8.48 6.31
N VAL A 114 -16.28 -9.65 6.10
CA VAL A 114 -15.64 -10.78 5.42
C VAL A 114 -15.21 -10.34 4.02
N GLY A 115 -13.94 -10.57 3.68
CA GLY A 115 -13.32 -10.05 2.44
C GLY A 115 -12.59 -8.72 2.61
N GLY A 116 -12.71 -8.07 3.78
CA GLY A 116 -12.04 -6.82 4.09
C GLY A 116 -12.78 -5.59 3.53
N THR A 117 -12.32 -4.41 3.94
CA THR A 117 -12.74 -3.11 3.38
C THR A 117 -11.66 -2.47 2.53
N ARG A 118 -10.43 -2.97 2.65
CA ARG A 118 -9.19 -2.39 2.10
C ARG A 118 -8.15 -3.47 1.91
N ILE A 119 -7.07 -3.13 1.22
CA ILE A 119 -5.91 -4.01 1.07
C ILE A 119 -4.70 -3.31 1.71
N HIS A 120 -4.01 -3.99 2.62
CA HIS A 120 -2.68 -3.61 3.08
C HIS A 120 -1.65 -4.24 2.18
N ALA A 121 -0.78 -3.43 1.57
CA ALA A 121 0.40 -3.91 0.86
C ALA A 121 1.66 -3.47 1.61
N TYR A 122 2.50 -4.43 1.97
CA TYR A 122 3.82 -4.19 2.52
C TYR A 122 4.81 -4.03 1.38
N LEU A 123 5.56 -2.92 1.39
CA LEU A 123 6.44 -2.53 0.30
C LEU A 123 7.90 -2.50 0.73
N ARG A 124 8.78 -2.93 -0.17
CA ARG A 124 10.24 -2.80 -0.06
C ARG A 124 10.74 -1.81 -1.09
N HIS A 125 11.62 -0.90 -0.71
CA HIS A 125 12.26 0.02 -1.65
C HIS A 125 13.28 -0.72 -2.53
N LEU A 126 13.20 -0.51 -3.84
CA LEU A 126 14.18 -1.01 -4.81
C LEU A 126 15.25 0.07 -5.01
N VAL A 127 16.52 -0.29 -4.77
CA VAL A 127 17.69 0.58 -4.96
C VAL A 127 18.01 0.71 -6.44
#